data_AF-A0A660QJE5-F1
#
_entry.id   AF-A0A660QJE5-F1
#
_cell.length_a   1.000
_cell.length_b   1.000
_cell.length_c   1.000
_cell.angle_alpha   90.00
_cell.angle_beta   90.00
_cell.angle_gamma   90.00
#
_symmetry.space_group_name_H-M   'P 1'
#
loop_
_entity.id
_entity.type
_entity.pdbx_description
1 polymer ?
#
loop_
_entity_poly.entity_id
_entity_poly.type
_entity_poly.pdbx_seq_one_letter_code
_entity_poly.pdbx_strand_id
1 'polypeptide(L)'
;GRYCKNASVGKKFFENTFKIGDSGRQYDAVLIGSLRRLSVEPDVVVVYGQPVQIMRLIHAHVYDTGEKISADTVAEAAVCSSIAWTHTYKKPAMGIPCRGDRAYGGTQPSEIVFTFPYSELERLVSNLEALGGENTLPIAPHMDWETPNMGDYAMKKEYLL
;
A
#
# COMPACT_ATOMS: atom_id res chain seq x y z
N GLY A 1 -23.83 3.71 -13.08
CA GLY A 1 -23.41 3.94 -11.68
C GLY A 1 -22.51 5.16 -11.61
N ARG A 2 -22.13 5.65 -10.43
CA ARG A 2 -21.30 6.87 -10.28
C ARG A 2 -20.01 6.84 -11.11
N TYR A 3 -19.36 5.67 -11.23
CA TYR A 3 -18.10 5.50 -11.97
C TYR A 3 -18.25 4.78 -13.32
N CYS A 4 -19.47 4.35 -13.68
CA CYS A 4 -19.72 3.58 -14.90
C CYS A 4 -20.85 4.21 -15.71
N LYS A 5 -20.54 4.63 -16.94
CA LYS A 5 -21.47 5.33 -17.86
C LYS A 5 -22.76 4.56 -18.13
N ASN A 6 -22.67 3.23 -18.24
CA ASN A 6 -23.80 2.36 -18.59
C ASN A 6 -23.65 0.99 -17.89
N ALA A 7 -24.69 0.16 -18.03
CA ALA A 7 -24.72 -1.16 -17.40
C ALA A 7 -23.63 -2.11 -17.92
N SER A 8 -23.26 -2.04 -19.21
CA SER A 8 -22.22 -2.90 -19.78
C SER A 8 -20.83 -2.60 -19.21
N VAL A 9 -20.49 -1.32 -19.01
CA VAL A 9 -19.25 -0.92 -18.30
C VAL A 9 -19.32 -1.32 -16.83
N GLY A 10 -20.48 -1.16 -16.19
CA GLY A 10 -20.68 -1.60 -14.80
C GLY A 10 -20.49 -3.11 -14.62
N LYS A 11 -20.98 -3.92 -15.56
CA LYS A 11 -20.77 -5.37 -15.57
C LYS A 11 -19.28 -5.72 -15.62
N LYS A 12 -18.52 -5.14 -16.56
CA LYS A 12 -17.07 -5.34 -16.66
C LYS A 12 -16.33 -4.92 -15.38
N PHE A 13 -16.74 -3.81 -14.77
CA PHE A 13 -16.18 -3.35 -13.51
C PHE A 13 -16.30 -4.42 -12.39
N PHE A 14 -17.48 -5.03 -12.24
CA PHE A 14 -17.70 -6.08 -11.23
C PHE A 14 -17.02 -7.40 -11.59
N GLU A 15 -16.96 -7.75 -12.88
CA GLU A 15 -16.26 -8.94 -13.37
C GLU A 15 -14.74 -8.84 -13.14
N ASN A 16 -14.15 -7.65 -13.31
CA ASN A 16 -12.71 -7.44 -13.11
C ASN A 16 -12.31 -7.31 -11.63
N THR A 17 -13.23 -6.96 -10.73
CA THR A 17 -12.91 -6.84 -9.31
C THR A 17 -12.80 -8.22 -8.70
N PHE A 18 -11.64 -8.63 -8.18
CA PHE A 18 -11.48 -9.97 -7.61
C PHE A 18 -12.37 -10.17 -6.38
N LYS A 19 -13.17 -11.25 -6.37
CA LYS A 19 -14.05 -11.59 -5.24
C LYS A 19 -13.84 -13.06 -4.90
N ILE A 20 -13.61 -13.34 -3.61
CA ILE A 20 -13.46 -14.72 -3.12
C ILE A 20 -14.67 -15.62 -3.47
N GLY A 21 -15.86 -15.01 -3.58
CA GLY A 21 -17.10 -15.68 -3.94
C GLY A 21 -17.31 -15.93 -5.44
N ASP A 22 -16.37 -15.56 -6.32
CA ASP A 22 -16.49 -15.82 -7.76
C ASP A 22 -16.51 -17.32 -8.10
N SER A 23 -16.02 -18.17 -7.19
CA SER A 23 -16.10 -19.64 -7.26
C SER A 23 -17.32 -20.25 -6.54
N GLY A 24 -18.25 -19.41 -6.07
CA GLY A 24 -19.40 -19.82 -5.24
C GLY A 24 -19.22 -19.47 -3.76
N ARG A 25 -20.18 -19.88 -2.93
CA ARG A 25 -20.14 -19.63 -1.48
C ARG A 25 -19.08 -20.53 -0.82
N GLN A 26 -18.01 -19.90 -0.32
CA GLN A 26 -16.91 -20.59 0.37
C GLN A 26 -16.92 -20.35 1.89
N TYR A 27 -17.41 -19.18 2.32
CA TYR A 27 -17.38 -18.73 3.72
C TYR A 27 -18.72 -18.10 4.10
N ASP A 28 -19.07 -18.18 5.39
CA ASP A 28 -20.31 -17.61 5.93
C ASP A 28 -20.11 -16.24 6.58
N ALA A 29 -18.89 -15.96 7.07
CA ALA A 29 -18.56 -14.74 7.77
C ALA A 29 -17.07 -14.42 7.64
N VAL A 30 -16.70 -13.18 7.99
CA VAL A 30 -15.32 -12.72 8.14
C VAL A 30 -15.12 -12.15 9.54
N LEU A 31 -14.01 -12.51 10.18
CA LEU A 31 -13.57 -11.92 11.44
C LEU A 31 -12.52 -10.85 11.13
N ILE A 32 -12.75 -9.62 11.58
CA ILE A 32 -11.83 -8.50 11.38
C ILE A 32 -11.50 -7.92 12.75
N GLY A 33 -10.22 -7.70 13.02
CA GLY A 33 -9.78 -7.13 14.28
C GLY A 33 -8.34 -6.63 14.23
N SER A 34 -7.96 -5.85 15.23
CA SER A 34 -6.56 -5.45 15.42
C SER A 34 -5.72 -6.69 15.73
N LEU A 35 -4.55 -6.80 15.09
CA LEU A 35 -3.63 -7.93 15.31
C LEU A 35 -3.27 -8.13 16.78
N ARG A 36 -3.23 -7.06 17.58
CA ARG A 36 -2.97 -7.12 19.03
C ARG A 36 -4.13 -7.68 19.86
N ARG A 37 -5.36 -7.60 19.35
CA ARG A 37 -6.60 -7.93 20.08
C ARG A 37 -7.29 -9.19 19.57
N LEU A 38 -6.91 -9.68 18.39
CA LEU A 38 -7.44 -10.92 17.86
C LEU A 38 -7.02 -12.08 18.77
N SER A 39 -7.99 -12.96 19.05
CA SER A 39 -7.77 -14.18 19.84
C SER A 39 -7.35 -15.37 18.98
N VAL A 40 -7.22 -15.17 17.67
CA VAL A 40 -6.87 -16.19 16.67
C VAL A 40 -5.83 -15.62 15.72
N GLU A 41 -5.01 -16.49 15.14
CA GLU A 41 -4.13 -16.13 14.03
C GLU A 41 -4.99 -15.84 12.79
N PRO A 42 -4.91 -14.63 12.21
CA PRO A 42 -5.69 -14.31 11.02
C PRO A 42 -5.10 -14.97 9.77
N ASP A 43 -5.89 -15.17 8.72
CA ASP A 43 -5.36 -15.62 7.44
C ASP A 43 -4.54 -14.54 6.71
N VAL A 44 -4.97 -13.28 6.86
CA VAL A 44 -4.43 -12.12 6.15
C VAL A 44 -4.23 -10.97 7.12
N VAL A 45 -3.07 -10.33 7.02
CA VAL A 45 -2.77 -9.07 7.70
C VAL A 45 -2.96 -7.91 6.72
N VAL A 46 -3.58 -6.84 7.19
CA VAL A 46 -3.84 -5.62 6.43
C VAL A 46 -3.10 -4.47 7.10
N VAL A 47 -2.27 -3.77 6.34
CA VAL A 47 -1.51 -2.60 6.79
C VAL A 47 -1.94 -1.38 6.00
N TYR A 48 -2.38 -0.36 6.71
CA TYR A 48 -2.56 0.98 6.17
C TYR A 48 -1.30 1.80 6.48
N GLY A 49 -0.78 2.49 5.48
CA GLY A 49 0.42 3.31 5.66
C GLY A 49 0.66 4.24 4.49
N GLN A 50 1.57 5.19 4.69
CA GLN A 50 2.01 6.06 3.62
C GLN A 50 2.73 5.26 2.53
N PRO A 51 2.67 5.67 1.25
CA PRO A 51 3.33 4.96 0.15
C PRO A 51 4.79 4.62 0.43
N VAL A 52 5.52 5.51 1.10
CA VAL A 52 6.93 5.32 1.42
C VAL A 52 7.17 4.28 2.52
N GLN A 53 6.22 4.10 3.43
CA GLN A 53 6.26 3.02 4.43
C GLN A 53 5.90 1.68 3.79
N ILE A 54 4.88 1.67 2.92
CA ILE A 54 4.50 0.49 2.15
C ILE A 54 5.62 0.05 1.20
N MET A 55 6.37 0.99 0.62
CA MET A 55 7.58 0.68 -0.17
C MET A 55 8.59 -0.15 0.63
N ARG A 56 8.78 0.13 1.93
CA ARG A 56 9.66 -0.68 2.79
C ARG A 56 9.14 -2.11 2.97
N LEU A 57 7.83 -2.29 3.12
CA LEU A 57 7.20 -3.62 3.19
C LEU A 57 7.36 -4.38 1.86
N ILE A 58 7.22 -3.68 0.73
CA ILE A 58 7.49 -4.25 -0.60
C ILE A 58 8.95 -4.70 -0.68
N HIS A 59 9.91 -3.86 -0.30
CA HIS A 59 11.33 -4.23 -0.30
C HIS A 59 11.63 -5.39 0.66
N ALA A 60 11.00 -5.46 1.83
CA ALA A 60 11.14 -6.58 2.74
C ALA A 60 10.63 -7.89 2.15
N HIS A 61 9.56 -7.86 1.34
CA HIS A 61 9.12 -9.04 0.60
C HIS A 61 10.10 -9.39 -0.53
N VAL A 62 10.60 -8.40 -1.27
CA VAL A 62 11.50 -8.59 -2.42
C VAL A 62 12.90 -9.06 -2.00
N TYR A 63 13.35 -8.69 -0.79
CA TYR A 63 14.72 -8.89 -0.31
C TYR A 63 15.24 -10.33 -0.46
N ASP A 64 14.42 -11.31 -0.12
CA ASP A 64 14.74 -12.74 -0.13
C ASP A 64 13.96 -13.53 -1.19
N THR A 65 12.86 -12.97 -1.74
CA THR A 65 12.05 -13.66 -2.76
C THR A 65 12.34 -13.19 -4.19
N GLY A 66 12.73 -11.92 -4.39
CA GLY A 66 12.75 -11.27 -5.69
C GLY A 66 11.38 -11.16 -6.37
N GLU A 67 10.28 -11.52 -5.71
CA GLU A 67 8.95 -11.56 -6.30
C GLU A 67 8.27 -10.19 -6.30
N LYS A 68 7.51 -9.92 -7.37
CA LYS A 68 6.70 -8.69 -7.48
C LYS A 68 5.44 -8.75 -6.60
N ILE A 69 4.93 -7.58 -6.25
CA ILE A 69 3.64 -7.43 -5.56
C ILE A 69 2.51 -7.25 -6.57
N SER A 70 1.38 -7.92 -6.33
CA SER A 70 0.16 -7.75 -7.14
C SER A 70 -0.58 -6.47 -6.76
N ALA A 71 -1.02 -5.72 -7.78
CA ALA A 71 -1.90 -4.57 -7.62
C ALA A 71 -2.86 -4.53 -8.81
N ASP A 72 -4.06 -5.06 -8.62
CA ASP A 72 -5.13 -4.97 -9.61
C ASP A 72 -6.30 -4.19 -8.99
N THR A 73 -6.65 -3.06 -9.59
CA THR A 73 -7.56 -2.11 -8.94
C THR A 73 -8.29 -1.22 -9.92
N VAL A 74 -9.57 -1.00 -9.62
CA VAL A 74 -10.44 0.03 -10.19
C VAL A 74 -10.63 1.21 -9.21
N ALA A 75 -9.80 1.28 -8.16
CA ALA A 75 -9.88 2.21 -7.04
C ALA A 75 -11.23 2.19 -6.28
N GLU A 76 -11.97 1.09 -6.43
CA GLU A 76 -13.19 0.76 -5.73
C GLU A 76 -13.15 -0.71 -5.35
N ALA A 77 -13.68 -1.06 -4.16
CA ALA A 77 -13.53 -2.39 -3.57
C ALA A 77 -12.06 -2.87 -3.45
N ALA A 78 -11.08 -1.97 -3.50
CA ALA A 78 -9.66 -2.33 -3.58
C ALA A 78 -9.17 -3.09 -2.35
N VAL A 79 -9.56 -2.67 -1.14
CA VAL A 79 -9.14 -3.34 0.12
C VAL A 79 -9.75 -4.74 0.23
N CYS A 80 -11.05 -4.90 -0.02
CA CYS A 80 -11.67 -6.22 0.05
C CYS A 80 -11.17 -7.15 -1.07
N SER A 81 -10.90 -6.60 -2.26
CA SER A 81 -10.28 -7.33 -3.37
C SER A 81 -8.85 -7.76 -3.03
N SER A 82 -8.03 -6.90 -2.42
CA SER A 82 -6.64 -7.24 -2.03
C SER A 82 -6.62 -8.28 -0.91
N ILE A 83 -7.52 -8.20 0.07
CA ILE A 83 -7.69 -9.23 1.11
C ILE A 83 -8.06 -10.57 0.46
N ALA A 84 -9.07 -10.59 -0.42
CA ALA A 84 -9.50 -11.80 -1.10
C ALA A 84 -8.38 -12.40 -1.96
N TRP A 85 -7.62 -11.57 -2.68
CA TRP A 85 -6.48 -11.99 -3.49
C TRP A 85 -5.38 -12.61 -2.63
N THR A 86 -4.95 -11.92 -1.57
CA THR A 86 -3.93 -12.42 -0.65
C THR A 86 -4.37 -13.71 0.03
N HIS A 87 -5.63 -13.82 0.44
CA HIS A 87 -6.16 -15.04 1.03
C HIS A 87 -6.15 -16.22 0.05
N THR A 88 -6.49 -15.98 -1.21
CA THR A 88 -6.62 -17.03 -2.23
C THR A 88 -5.26 -17.50 -2.74
N TYR A 89 -4.38 -16.57 -3.08
CA TYR A 89 -3.09 -16.89 -3.71
C TYR A 89 -1.95 -17.03 -2.72
N LYS A 90 -2.18 -16.72 -1.44
CA LYS A 90 -1.17 -16.73 -0.38
C LYS A 90 0.07 -15.91 -0.77
N LYS A 91 -0.17 -14.74 -1.38
CA LYS A 91 0.85 -13.78 -1.81
C LYS A 91 0.46 -12.36 -1.41
N PRO A 92 1.42 -11.46 -1.15
CA PRO A 92 1.07 -10.09 -0.81
C PRO A 92 0.48 -9.32 -1.99
N ALA A 93 -0.31 -8.32 -1.66
CA ALA A 93 -0.92 -7.41 -2.61
C ALA A 93 -0.97 -5.98 -2.06
N MET A 94 -1.17 -5.02 -2.94
CA MET A 94 -1.43 -3.63 -2.57
C MET A 94 -2.69 -3.10 -3.24
N GLY A 95 -3.28 -2.06 -2.63
CA GLY A 95 -4.50 -1.44 -3.12
C GLY A 95 -4.58 0.05 -2.82
N ILE A 96 -5.40 0.76 -3.60
CA ILE A 96 -5.73 2.17 -3.38
C ILE A 96 -7.09 2.25 -2.68
N PRO A 97 -7.15 2.72 -1.42
CA PRO A 97 -8.37 2.88 -0.64
C PRO A 97 -9.46 3.65 -1.39
N CYS A 98 -10.66 3.06 -1.44
CA CYS A 98 -11.80 3.66 -2.11
C CYS A 98 -12.58 4.61 -1.21
N ARG A 99 -13.65 5.23 -1.76
CA ARG A 99 -14.47 6.16 -0.97
C ARG A 99 -15.09 5.49 0.27
N GLY A 100 -15.57 4.24 0.13
CA GLY A 100 -16.20 3.51 1.23
C GLY A 100 -15.20 3.25 2.37
N ASP A 101 -14.00 2.79 2.03
CA ASP A 101 -12.93 2.54 2.99
C ASP A 101 -12.53 3.82 3.74
N ARG A 102 -12.43 4.95 3.03
CA ARG A 102 -12.16 6.26 3.67
C ARG A 102 -13.28 6.73 4.59
N ALA A 103 -14.53 6.59 4.14
CA ALA A 103 -15.69 7.08 4.88
C ALA A 103 -16.02 6.24 6.12
N TYR A 104 -15.83 4.92 6.06
CA TYR A 104 -16.25 4.00 7.12
C TYR A 104 -15.07 3.33 7.85
N GLY A 105 -13.94 3.12 7.17
CA GLY A 105 -12.71 2.57 7.74
C GLY A 105 -11.78 3.63 8.32
N GLY A 106 -12.01 4.93 8.03
CA GLY A 106 -11.20 6.03 8.56
C GLY A 106 -9.83 6.18 7.89
N THR A 107 -9.63 5.55 6.72
CA THR A 107 -8.37 5.58 5.97
C THR A 107 -7.99 7.00 5.56
N GLN A 108 -6.79 7.43 5.93
CA GLN A 108 -6.30 8.79 5.73
C GLN A 108 -5.96 9.07 4.26
N PRO A 109 -6.13 10.32 3.76
CA PRO A 109 -5.91 10.67 2.36
C PRO A 109 -4.56 10.20 1.78
N SER A 110 -3.52 10.22 2.61
CA SER A 110 -2.15 9.84 2.26
C SER A 110 -1.84 8.34 2.43
N GLU A 111 -2.79 7.52 2.88
CA GLU A 111 -2.60 6.09 3.10
C GLU A 111 -2.99 5.26 1.86
N ILE A 112 -2.21 4.20 1.65
CA ILE A 112 -2.52 3.08 0.79
C ILE A 112 -2.54 1.79 1.63
N VAL A 113 -3.09 0.71 1.06
CA VAL A 113 -3.16 -0.57 1.75
C VAL A 113 -2.16 -1.58 1.20
N PHE A 114 -1.58 -2.36 2.09
CA PHE A 114 -0.78 -3.55 1.78
C PHE A 114 -1.34 -4.74 2.55
N THR A 115 -1.53 -5.87 1.87
CA THR A 115 -2.03 -7.11 2.45
C THR A 115 -1.01 -8.22 2.26
N PHE A 116 -0.83 -9.07 3.28
CA PHE A 116 0.04 -10.24 3.19
C PHE A 116 -0.48 -11.39 4.06
N PRO A 117 -0.12 -12.66 3.77
CA PRO A 117 -0.52 -13.79 4.58
C PRO A 117 0.11 -13.71 5.98
N TYR A 118 -0.62 -14.03 7.05
CA TYR A 118 -0.06 -13.97 8.41
C TYR A 118 1.19 -14.84 8.60
N SER A 119 1.28 -15.96 7.87
CA SER A 119 2.46 -16.82 7.84
C SER A 119 3.75 -16.12 7.37
N GLU A 120 3.66 -14.97 6.69
CA GLU A 120 4.82 -14.18 6.27
C GLU A 120 5.23 -13.11 7.30
N LEU A 121 4.49 -12.94 8.39
CA LEU A 121 4.70 -11.83 9.34
C LEU A 121 6.12 -11.81 9.90
N GLU A 122 6.58 -12.91 10.48
CA GLU A 122 7.91 -12.99 11.09
C GLU A 122 9.02 -12.75 10.06
N ARG A 123 8.87 -13.34 8.87
CA ARG A 123 9.80 -13.17 7.74
C ARG A 123 9.90 -11.72 7.30
N LEU A 124 8.76 -11.05 7.11
CA LEU A 124 8.74 -9.64 6.70
C LEU A 124 9.33 -8.73 7.78
N VAL A 125 9.07 -8.99 9.06
CA VAL A 125 9.67 -8.24 10.18
C VAL A 125 11.19 -8.41 10.19
N SER A 126 11.68 -9.65 10.11
CA SER A 126 13.12 -9.92 10.04
C SER A 126 13.78 -9.24 8.84
N ASN A 127 13.13 -9.24 7.67
CA ASN A 127 13.67 -8.58 6.48
C ASN A 127 13.63 -7.05 6.60
N LEU A 128 12.60 -6.49 7.21
CA LEU A 128 12.55 -5.05 7.53
C LEU A 128 13.68 -4.63 8.46
N GLU A 129 14.02 -5.46 9.46
CA GLU A 129 15.12 -5.24 10.39
C GLU A 129 16.48 -5.34 9.68
N ALA A 130 16.67 -6.35 8.83
CA ALA A 130 17.87 -6.52 8.02
C ALA A 130 18.12 -5.35 7.04
N LEU A 131 17.04 -4.80 6.46
CA LEU A 131 17.07 -3.62 5.60
C LEU A 131 17.17 -2.29 6.38
N GLY A 132 17.15 -2.34 7.72
CA GLY A 132 17.10 -1.18 8.61
C GLY A 132 18.37 -0.31 8.66
N GLY A 133 19.39 -0.60 7.85
CA GLY A 133 20.63 0.17 7.74
C GLY A 133 20.58 1.24 6.65
N GLU A 134 20.88 2.49 7.04
CA GLU A 134 21.29 3.64 6.21
C GLU A 134 20.27 4.34 5.28
N ASN A 135 19.08 3.81 5.00
CA ASN A 135 18.04 4.53 4.23
C ASN A 135 16.84 4.94 5.08
N THR A 136 17.08 5.81 6.06
CA THR A 136 16.04 6.38 6.91
C THR A 136 15.11 7.29 6.13
N LEU A 137 13.80 7.03 6.24
CA LEU A 137 12.77 7.98 5.80
C LEU A 137 12.94 9.30 6.57
N PRO A 138 12.81 10.48 5.91
CA PRO A 138 12.37 10.68 4.53
C PRO A 138 13.48 10.51 3.48
N ILE A 139 13.09 10.03 2.28
CA ILE A 139 13.99 9.93 1.13
C ILE A 139 14.17 11.32 0.54
N ALA A 140 15.36 11.91 0.68
CA ALA A 140 15.67 13.19 0.08
C ALA A 140 15.70 13.05 -1.45
N PRO A 141 15.09 13.98 -2.22
CA PRO A 141 15.25 13.99 -3.66
C PRO A 141 16.74 14.23 -3.98
N HIS A 142 17.30 13.40 -4.87
CA HIS A 142 18.64 13.65 -5.40
C HIS A 142 18.58 14.87 -6.32
N MET A 143 18.81 16.04 -5.76
CA MET A 143 18.87 17.30 -6.49
C MET A 143 20.33 17.55 -6.85
N ASP A 144 20.80 17.02 -8.00
CA ASP A 144 22.13 17.33 -8.57
C ASP A 144 22.23 18.75 -9.16
N TRP A 145 21.22 19.59 -8.91
CA TRP A 145 21.22 20.96 -9.34
C TRP A 145 21.92 21.81 -8.29
N GLU A 146 23.22 22.07 -8.50
CA GLU A 146 23.83 23.25 -7.93
C GLU A 146 22.96 24.44 -8.37
N THR A 147 22.37 25.17 -7.41
CA THR A 147 21.81 26.48 -7.73
C THR A 147 22.89 27.24 -8.50
N PRO A 148 22.63 27.80 -9.70
CA PRO A 148 23.58 28.74 -10.28
C PRO A 148 23.83 29.75 -9.16
N ASN A 149 25.07 29.81 -8.70
CA ASN A 149 25.48 30.65 -7.60
C ASN A 149 24.91 32.03 -7.92
N MET A 150 23.80 32.39 -7.26
CA MET A 150 23.20 33.71 -7.43
C MET A 150 24.17 34.58 -6.67
N GLY A 151 25.23 34.97 -7.39
CA GLY A 151 26.49 35.42 -6.80
C GLY A 151 26.18 36.35 -5.65
N ASP A 152 26.65 35.96 -4.47
CA ASP A 152 26.43 36.60 -3.18
C ASP A 152 25.60 37.89 -3.29
N TYR A 153 24.29 37.79 -3.00
CA TYR A 153 23.47 38.98 -2.73
C TYR A 153 23.99 39.76 -1.50
N ALA A 154 25.08 39.32 -0.86
CA ALA A 154 25.87 40.17 0.00
C ALA A 154 26.36 41.37 -0.81
N MET A 155 25.75 42.54 -0.55
CA MET A 155 26.20 43.85 -1.03
C MET A 155 27.72 43.87 -1.17
N LYS A 156 28.22 44.04 -2.40
CA LYS A 156 29.65 44.20 -2.61
C LYS A 156 30.16 45.34 -1.72
N LYS A 157 31.31 45.16 -1.07
CA LYS A 157 31.91 46.13 -0.14
C LYS A 157 32.03 47.56 -0.71
N GLU A 158 32.08 47.67 -2.04
CA GLU A 158 32.11 48.92 -2.81
C GLU A 158 30.80 49.73 -2.76
N TYR A 159 29.69 49.15 -2.32
CA TYR A 159 28.42 49.85 -2.06
C TYR A 159 28.25 50.31 -0.60
N LEU A 160 29.26 50.09 0.25
CA LEU A 160 29.26 50.46 1.68
C LEU A 160 30.20 51.63 2.00
N LEU A 161 30.58 52.44 1.00
CA LEU A 161 31.33 53.69 1.15
C LEU A 161 30.50 54.90 0.73
#